data_AF-A0A2A2DMD9-F1
#
_entry.id   AF-A0A2A2DMD9-F1
#
_cell.length_a   1.000
_cell.length_b   1.000
_cell.length_c   1.000
_cell.angle_alpha   90.00
_cell.angle_beta   90.00
_cell.angle_gamma   90.00
#
_symmetry.space_group_name_H-M   'P 1'
#
loop_
_entity.id
_entity.type
_entity.pdbx_description
1 polymer ?
#
loop_
_entity_poly.entity_id
_entity_poly.type
_entity_poly.pdbx_seq_one_letter_code
_entity_poly.pdbx_strand_id
1 'polypeptide(L)'
;MDAATIEHWIKNLGRSYDALVADGVVPSQPLQELYEGRERVCIEPEPGLELSFWAETRRFETLFITLFKTTPSTVEYKGELPKPFSPVMAKTGVHATFGEPMASKGPVKMPQPMGMTGGWDAYRLDPGTYPNTKVIFKYTSALMVDTLVFTLIDKGHD
;
A
#
# COMPACT_ATOMS: atom_id res chain seq x y z
N MET A 1 9.33 -4.72 11.29
CA MET A 1 9.54 -3.25 11.35
C MET A 1 8.53 -2.58 12.28
N ASP A 2 8.86 -1.40 12.82
CA ASP A 2 7.99 -0.69 13.79
C ASP A 2 6.97 0.25 13.11
N ALA A 3 5.97 0.68 13.88
CA ALA A 3 4.90 1.52 13.37
C ALA A 3 5.38 2.90 12.90
N ALA A 4 6.41 3.44 13.56
CA ALA A 4 6.98 4.75 13.26
C ALA A 4 7.66 4.77 11.87
N THR A 5 8.34 3.70 11.51
CA THR A 5 8.97 3.54 10.19
C THR A 5 7.91 3.53 9.08
N ILE A 6 6.83 2.75 9.26
CA ILE A 6 5.72 2.70 8.29
C ILE A 6 5.05 4.08 8.17
N GLU A 7 4.79 4.76 9.29
CA GLU A 7 4.23 6.11 9.27
C GLU A 7 5.15 7.09 8.53
N HIS A 8 6.46 6.98 8.77
CA HIS A 8 7.45 7.83 8.13
C HIS A 8 7.48 7.61 6.62
N TRP A 9 7.33 6.38 6.13
CA TRP A 9 7.20 6.10 4.70
C TRP A 9 5.94 6.71 4.10
N ILE A 10 4.79 6.56 4.75
CA ILE A 10 3.51 7.13 4.26
C ILE A 10 3.61 8.66 4.14
N LYS A 11 4.24 9.33 5.12
CA LYS A 11 4.46 10.79 5.09
C LYS A 11 5.39 11.26 3.98
N ASN A 12 6.23 10.38 3.47
CA ASN A 12 7.24 10.69 2.47
C ASN A 12 6.85 10.25 1.03
N LEU A 13 5.61 9.80 0.83
CA LEU A 13 5.07 9.60 -0.52
C LEU A 13 5.22 10.87 -1.36
N GLY A 14 5.59 10.70 -2.63
CA GLY A 14 5.87 11.79 -3.58
C GLY A 14 7.32 12.24 -3.66
N ARG A 15 8.21 11.78 -2.77
CA ARG A 15 9.65 12.08 -2.83
C ARG A 15 10.40 11.13 -3.76
N SER A 16 11.56 11.56 -4.28
CA SER A 16 12.42 10.71 -5.10
C SER A 16 13.17 9.67 -4.26
N TYR A 17 13.42 8.49 -4.85
CA TYR A 17 14.16 7.40 -4.22
C TYR A 17 15.53 7.86 -3.68
N ASP A 18 16.30 8.60 -4.50
CA ASP A 18 17.64 9.04 -4.12
C ASP A 18 17.62 9.95 -2.88
N ALA A 19 16.62 10.84 -2.77
CA ALA A 19 16.46 11.70 -1.60
C ALA A 19 16.04 10.90 -0.36
N LEU A 20 15.16 9.90 -0.53
CA LEU A 20 14.73 9.02 0.56
C LEU A 20 15.89 8.18 1.10
N VAL A 21 16.77 7.70 0.23
CA VAL A 21 17.97 6.96 0.63
C VAL A 21 18.97 7.88 1.33
N ALA A 22 19.23 9.07 0.77
CA ALA A 22 20.17 10.03 1.34
C ALA A 22 19.76 10.46 2.76
N ASP A 23 18.46 10.63 3.00
CA ASP A 23 17.90 11.00 4.31
C ASP A 23 17.73 9.79 5.25
N GLY A 24 18.02 8.56 4.80
CA GLY A 24 17.84 7.33 5.58
C GLY A 24 16.38 6.95 5.82
N VAL A 25 15.44 7.48 5.02
CA VAL A 25 14.01 7.18 5.12
C VAL A 25 13.72 5.75 4.67
N VAL A 26 14.27 5.33 3.53
CA VAL A 26 14.11 3.97 2.98
C VAL A 26 15.46 3.29 2.89
N PRO A 27 15.53 1.94 2.94
CA PRO A 27 16.80 1.25 2.80
C PRO A 27 17.37 1.42 1.39
N SER A 28 18.69 1.53 1.30
CA SER A 28 19.43 1.61 0.02
C SER A 28 19.48 0.25 -0.68
N GLN A 29 18.37 -0.19 -1.25
CA GLN A 29 18.25 -1.43 -2.02
C GLN A 29 18.27 -1.17 -3.54
N PRO A 30 18.72 -2.11 -4.37
CA PRO A 30 18.57 -1.96 -5.82
C PRO A 30 17.08 -1.98 -6.19
N LEU A 31 16.64 -0.98 -6.96
CA LEU A 31 15.31 -0.94 -7.54
C LEU A 31 15.14 -2.10 -8.52
N GLN A 32 14.08 -2.87 -8.35
CA GLN A 32 13.76 -4.03 -9.16
C GLN A 32 12.74 -3.65 -10.23
N GLU A 33 13.02 -4.06 -11.47
CA GLU A 33 12.08 -4.04 -12.58
C GLU A 33 11.61 -5.47 -12.84
N LEU A 34 10.31 -5.73 -12.65
CA LEU A 34 9.78 -7.10 -12.75
C LEU A 34 9.81 -7.66 -14.18
N TYR A 35 9.71 -6.78 -15.18
CA TYR A 35 9.83 -7.09 -16.61
C TYR A 35 10.16 -5.80 -17.37
N GLU A 36 10.90 -5.92 -18.47
CA GLU A 36 11.39 -4.79 -19.26
C GLU A 36 10.26 -3.88 -19.75
N GLY A 37 10.46 -2.57 -19.61
CA GLY A 37 9.51 -1.53 -20.04
C GLY A 37 8.40 -1.29 -19.02
N ARG A 38 8.53 -1.79 -17.79
CA ARG A 38 7.52 -1.55 -16.75
C ARG A 38 7.65 -0.12 -16.24
N GLU A 39 6.51 0.55 -16.21
CA GLU A 39 6.40 1.93 -15.72
C GLU A 39 6.65 2.10 -14.21
N ARG A 40 6.82 0.99 -13.49
CA ARG A 40 7.06 0.98 -12.04
C ARG A 40 8.15 0.01 -11.66
N VAL A 41 9.07 0.52 -10.86
CA VAL A 41 10.12 -0.24 -10.18
C VAL A 41 9.80 -0.33 -8.69
N CYS A 42 10.33 -1.32 -7.98
CA CYS A 42 10.05 -1.49 -6.56
C CYS A 42 11.26 -1.96 -5.74
N ILE A 43 11.13 -1.84 -4.41
CA ILE A 43 11.94 -2.58 -3.45
C ILE A 43 11.00 -3.34 -2.50
N GLU A 44 11.50 -4.42 -1.92
CA GLU A 44 10.79 -5.25 -0.93
C GLU A 44 11.60 -5.31 0.37
N PRO A 45 11.50 -4.30 1.25
CA PRO A 45 12.37 -4.18 2.42
C PRO A 45 12.20 -5.30 3.45
N GLU A 46 11.00 -5.83 3.59
CA GLU A 46 10.62 -6.88 4.54
C GLU A 46 9.49 -7.71 3.92
N PRO A 47 9.36 -9.01 4.25
CA PRO A 47 8.26 -9.82 3.76
C PRO A 47 6.88 -9.17 3.96
N GLY A 48 6.11 -9.11 2.88
CA GLY A 48 4.78 -8.49 2.86
C GLY A 48 4.77 -6.97 2.65
N LEU A 49 5.94 -6.31 2.52
CA LEU A 49 6.06 -4.90 2.17
C LEU A 49 6.64 -4.72 0.76
N GLU A 50 6.01 -3.86 -0.03
CA GLU A 50 6.54 -3.41 -1.32
C GLU A 50 6.44 -1.88 -1.39
N LEU A 51 7.56 -1.22 -1.72
CA LEU A 51 7.58 0.20 -2.05
C LEU A 51 7.74 0.33 -3.55
N SER A 52 6.76 0.94 -4.20
CA SER A 52 6.73 1.12 -5.65
C SER A 52 6.96 2.58 -6.03
N PHE A 53 7.81 2.75 -7.04
CA PHE A 53 8.27 4.03 -7.54
C PHE A 53 7.96 4.15 -9.04
N TRP A 54 7.70 5.37 -9.51
CA TRP A 54 7.60 5.66 -10.94
C TRP A 54 8.95 5.43 -11.61
N ALA A 55 9.03 4.64 -12.68
CA ALA A 55 10.32 4.23 -13.25
C ALA A 55 11.16 5.41 -13.77
N GLU A 56 10.51 6.39 -14.42
CA GLU A 56 11.19 7.52 -15.05
C GLU A 56 11.82 8.48 -14.05
N THR A 57 11.11 8.80 -12.97
CA THR A 57 11.55 9.81 -11.98
C THR A 57 11.99 9.21 -10.65
N ARG A 58 11.81 7.89 -10.48
CA ARG A 58 11.99 7.16 -9.23
C ARG A 58 11.23 7.79 -8.06
N ARG A 59 10.09 8.43 -8.35
CA ARG A 59 9.22 9.01 -7.33
C ARG A 59 8.50 7.92 -6.56
N PHE A 60 8.56 7.93 -5.24
CA PHE A 60 7.86 6.99 -4.39
C PHE A 60 6.36 7.25 -4.42
N GLU A 61 5.57 6.29 -4.90
CA GLU A 61 4.15 6.53 -5.16
C GLU A 61 3.20 5.64 -4.39
N THR A 62 3.66 4.44 -4.04
CA THR A 62 2.77 3.44 -3.47
C THR A 62 3.51 2.55 -2.48
N LEU A 63 2.95 2.42 -1.28
CA LEU A 63 3.34 1.42 -0.30
C LEU A 63 2.25 0.34 -0.24
N PHE A 64 2.63 -0.90 -0.48
CA PHE A 64 1.77 -2.07 -0.28
C PHE A 64 2.16 -2.77 1.02
N ILE A 65 1.15 -3.13 1.82
CA ILE A 65 1.32 -3.93 3.03
C ILE A 65 0.32 -5.08 2.98
N THR A 66 0.85 -6.30 2.86
CA THR A 66 0.04 -7.54 2.82
C THR A 66 -0.22 -8.03 4.24
N LEU A 67 -1.48 -8.04 4.67
CA LEU A 67 -1.89 -8.46 6.02
C LEU A 67 -2.40 -9.91 6.07
N PHE A 68 -3.00 -10.38 4.97
CA PHE A 68 -3.45 -11.77 4.85
C PHE A 68 -2.96 -12.40 3.56
N LYS A 69 -2.49 -13.64 3.68
CA LYS A 69 -2.10 -14.47 2.54
C LYS A 69 -3.34 -14.90 1.76
N THR A 70 -3.53 -14.35 0.56
CA THR A 70 -4.64 -14.70 -0.34
C THR A 70 -4.21 -15.65 -1.46
N THR A 71 -2.91 -15.74 -1.75
CA THR A 71 -2.34 -16.67 -2.74
C THR A 71 -1.08 -17.36 -2.21
N PRO A 72 -0.65 -18.49 -2.80
CA PRO A 72 0.58 -19.18 -2.39
C PRO A 72 1.84 -18.31 -2.43
N SER A 73 1.91 -17.36 -3.36
CA SER A 73 3.04 -16.45 -3.57
C SER A 73 3.04 -15.23 -2.65
N THR A 74 1.90 -14.86 -2.07
CA THR A 74 1.85 -13.75 -1.10
C THR A 74 2.47 -14.15 0.25
N VAL A 75 3.16 -13.20 0.87
CA VAL A 75 3.73 -13.34 2.21
C VAL A 75 3.15 -12.24 3.10
N GLU A 76 2.71 -12.62 4.30
CA GLU A 76 2.13 -11.70 5.26
C GLU A 76 3.21 -10.87 5.96
N TYR A 77 2.94 -9.57 6.09
CA TYR A 77 3.67 -8.66 6.94
C TYR A 77 3.31 -8.91 8.40
N LYS A 78 4.35 -8.98 9.25
CA LYS A 78 4.21 -9.30 10.69
C LYS A 78 4.70 -8.19 11.61
N GLY A 79 5.12 -7.05 11.05
CA GLY A 79 5.54 -5.90 11.84
C GLY A 79 4.35 -5.09 12.38
N GLU A 80 4.69 -3.96 13.00
CA GLU A 80 3.70 -3.06 13.58
C GLU A 80 3.13 -2.09 12.53
N LEU A 81 1.94 -1.56 12.82
CA LEU A 81 1.28 -0.58 11.96
C LEU A 81 0.96 0.69 12.75
N PRO A 82 1.05 1.88 12.13
CA PRO A 82 0.63 3.11 12.77
C PRO A 82 -0.87 3.11 13.01
N LYS A 83 -1.30 3.77 14.08
CA LYS A 83 -2.74 3.96 14.33
C LYS A 83 -3.35 4.80 13.19
N PRO A 84 -4.60 4.53 12.79
CA PRO A 84 -5.54 3.56 13.37
C PRO A 84 -5.48 2.16 12.72
N PHE A 85 -4.46 1.85 11.92
CA PHE A 85 -4.35 0.58 11.23
C PHE A 85 -3.96 -0.55 12.18
N SER A 86 -4.45 -1.76 11.92
CA SER A 86 -4.12 -2.95 12.71
C SER A 86 -3.93 -4.17 11.80
N PRO A 87 -3.21 -5.23 12.24
CA PRO A 87 -2.98 -6.42 11.43
C PRO A 87 -4.27 -7.17 11.05
N VAL A 88 -5.34 -7.02 11.84
CA VAL A 88 -6.62 -7.67 11.62
C VAL A 88 -7.73 -6.63 11.64
N MET A 89 -8.35 -6.42 10.47
CA MET A 89 -9.43 -5.46 10.28
C MET A 89 -10.54 -6.07 9.42
N ALA A 90 -11.80 -5.85 9.82
CA ALA A 90 -12.96 -6.15 9.00
C ALA A 90 -13.46 -4.87 8.32
N LYS A 91 -14.11 -5.00 7.15
CA LYS A 91 -14.68 -3.87 6.40
C LYS A 91 -15.60 -2.99 7.26
N THR A 92 -16.42 -3.59 8.12
CA THR A 92 -17.28 -2.86 9.05
C THR A 92 -16.50 -1.99 10.04
N GLY A 93 -15.37 -2.48 10.55
CA GLY A 93 -14.47 -1.72 11.42
C GLY A 93 -13.76 -0.58 10.68
N VAL A 94 -13.41 -0.80 9.40
CA VAL A 94 -12.88 0.25 8.52
C VAL A 94 -13.91 1.36 8.35
N HIS A 95 -15.16 1.03 8.03
CA HIS A 95 -16.25 2.01 7.88
C HIS A 95 -16.51 2.78 9.17
N ALA A 96 -16.51 2.09 10.31
CA ALA A 96 -16.68 2.75 11.61
C ALA A 96 -15.55 3.74 11.94
N THR A 97 -14.34 3.49 11.45
CA THR A 97 -13.15 4.33 11.73
C THR A 97 -12.99 5.48 10.74
N PHE A 98 -13.22 5.22 9.45
CA PHE A 98 -12.92 6.15 8.35
C PHE A 98 -14.16 6.79 7.73
N GLY A 99 -15.37 6.35 8.08
CA GLY A 99 -16.63 6.85 7.52
C GLY A 99 -16.93 6.28 6.13
N GLU A 100 -17.49 7.12 5.27
CA GLU A 100 -17.86 6.75 3.89
C GLU A 100 -16.64 6.82 2.96
N PRO A 101 -16.36 5.78 2.15
CA PRO A 101 -15.24 5.79 1.21
C PRO A 101 -15.42 6.81 0.10
N MET A 102 -14.30 7.40 -0.35
CA MET A 102 -14.31 8.29 -1.51
C MET A 102 -14.48 7.52 -2.83
N ALA A 103 -14.15 6.24 -2.84
CA ALA A 103 -14.37 5.34 -3.96
C ALA A 103 -14.41 3.89 -3.45
N SER A 104 -15.24 3.06 -4.07
CA SER A 104 -15.36 1.65 -3.74
C SER A 104 -15.58 0.81 -4.99
N LYS A 105 -15.16 -0.45 -4.91
CA LYS A 105 -15.50 -1.48 -5.88
C LYS A 105 -15.92 -2.75 -5.15
N GLY A 106 -17.02 -3.36 -5.58
CA GLY A 106 -17.51 -4.61 -5.02
C GLY A 106 -16.62 -5.82 -5.36
N PRO A 107 -17.00 -7.01 -4.87
CA PRO A 107 -16.37 -8.29 -5.19
C PRO A 107 -16.11 -8.50 -6.69
N VAL A 108 -14.93 -9.04 -7.02
CA VAL A 108 -14.56 -9.40 -8.39
C VAL A 108 -14.01 -10.82 -8.41
N LYS A 109 -14.42 -11.61 -9.41
CA LYS A 109 -13.83 -12.92 -9.67
C LYS A 109 -12.54 -12.75 -10.46
N MET A 110 -11.41 -13.03 -9.81
CA MET A 110 -10.08 -13.05 -10.40
C MET A 110 -9.73 -14.46 -10.88
N PRO A 111 -8.76 -14.60 -11.82
CA PRO A 111 -8.21 -15.90 -12.18
C PRO A 111 -7.63 -16.65 -10.98
N GLN A 112 -7.55 -17.97 -11.08
CA GLN A 112 -6.83 -18.79 -10.10
C GLN A 112 -5.34 -18.39 -10.07
N PRO A 113 -4.66 -18.42 -8.90
CA PRO A 113 -5.14 -18.93 -7.61
C PRO A 113 -5.95 -17.91 -6.77
N MET A 114 -6.16 -16.68 -7.23
CA MET A 114 -6.78 -15.61 -6.44
C MET A 114 -8.27 -15.84 -6.17
N GLY A 115 -9.03 -16.29 -7.17
CA GLY A 115 -10.45 -16.59 -7.00
C GLY A 115 -11.31 -15.35 -6.72
N MET A 116 -12.29 -15.46 -5.80
CA MET A 116 -13.22 -14.37 -5.51
C MET A 116 -12.66 -13.39 -4.47
N THR A 117 -12.60 -12.10 -4.80
CA THR A 117 -12.22 -11.03 -3.86
C THR A 117 -13.44 -10.44 -3.16
N GLY A 118 -13.23 -9.70 -2.07
CA GLY A 118 -14.26 -8.88 -1.42
C GLY A 118 -14.38 -7.46 -1.97
N GLY A 119 -13.60 -7.11 -2.99
CA GLY A 119 -13.53 -5.76 -3.53
C GLY A 119 -12.54 -4.87 -2.76
N TRP A 120 -12.74 -3.56 -2.82
CA TRP A 120 -11.92 -2.58 -2.11
C TRP A 120 -12.66 -1.27 -1.84
N ASP A 121 -12.20 -0.55 -0.83
CA ASP A 121 -12.64 0.81 -0.48
C ASP A 121 -11.42 1.73 -0.37
N ALA A 122 -11.55 2.98 -0.83
CA ALA A 122 -10.50 3.99 -0.76
C ALA A 122 -10.94 5.17 0.11
N TYR A 123 -10.02 5.68 0.92
CA TYR A 123 -10.23 6.81 1.82
C TYR A 123 -9.09 7.80 1.66
N ARG A 124 -9.43 9.08 1.57
CA ARG A 124 -8.45 10.16 1.65
C ARG A 124 -7.91 10.23 3.08
N LEU A 125 -6.59 10.30 3.23
CA LEU A 125 -5.98 10.58 4.53
C LEU A 125 -6.06 12.08 4.84
N ASP A 126 -5.92 12.43 6.13
CA ASP A 126 -5.91 13.83 6.58
C ASP A 126 -4.90 14.66 5.75
N PRO A 127 -5.33 15.65 4.96
CA PRO A 127 -4.44 16.40 4.07
C PRO A 127 -3.41 17.25 4.82
N GLY A 128 -3.65 17.59 6.09
CA GLY A 128 -2.70 18.33 6.91
C GLY A 128 -1.47 17.49 7.29
N THR A 129 -1.67 16.18 7.46
CA THR A 129 -0.61 15.23 7.82
C THR A 129 -0.05 14.46 6.61
N TYR A 130 -0.92 14.10 5.66
CA TYR A 130 -0.62 13.26 4.50
C TYR A 130 -1.14 13.93 3.22
N PRO A 131 -0.46 14.97 2.71
CA PRO A 131 -0.92 15.70 1.55
C PRO A 131 -0.96 14.79 0.31
N ASN A 132 -2.02 14.93 -0.49
CA ASN A 132 -2.22 14.14 -1.71
C ASN A 132 -2.22 12.61 -1.51
N THR A 133 -2.54 12.11 -0.32
CA THR A 133 -2.48 10.67 -0.02
C THR A 133 -3.85 10.06 0.25
N LYS A 134 -4.07 8.85 -0.26
CA LYS A 134 -5.19 7.97 0.10
C LYS A 134 -4.67 6.63 0.58
N VAL A 135 -5.49 5.94 1.34
CA VAL A 135 -5.34 4.52 1.67
C VAL A 135 -6.45 3.72 0.97
N ILE A 136 -6.09 2.60 0.37
CA ILE A 136 -7.04 1.63 -0.19
C ILE A 136 -6.97 0.36 0.65
N PHE A 137 -8.13 -0.07 1.14
CA PHE A 137 -8.33 -1.34 1.82
C PHE A 137 -8.83 -2.35 0.81
N LYS A 138 -8.03 -3.38 0.51
CA LYS A 138 -8.48 -4.52 -0.29
C LYS A 138 -9.02 -5.60 0.63
N TYR A 139 -10.09 -6.26 0.21
CA TYR A 139 -10.81 -7.22 1.03
C TYR A 139 -10.75 -8.63 0.45
N THR A 140 -10.61 -9.60 1.35
CA THR A 140 -10.94 -11.01 1.11
C THR A 140 -12.43 -11.20 0.88
N SER A 141 -12.86 -12.37 0.38
CA SER A 141 -14.28 -12.72 0.27
C SER A 141 -15.02 -12.73 1.63
N ALA A 142 -14.30 -12.88 2.74
CA ALA A 142 -14.81 -12.77 4.10
C ALA A 142 -14.89 -11.30 4.60
N LEU A 143 -14.63 -10.32 3.73
CA LEU A 143 -14.62 -8.89 4.03
C LEU A 143 -13.59 -8.49 5.11
N MET A 144 -12.53 -9.29 5.26
CA MET A 144 -11.34 -8.95 6.04
C MET A 144 -10.34 -8.22 5.14
N VAL A 145 -9.67 -7.20 5.67
CA VAL A 145 -8.64 -6.44 4.93
C VAL A 145 -7.44 -7.35 4.68
N ASP A 146 -7.15 -7.68 3.42
CA ASP A 146 -5.95 -8.45 3.06
C ASP A 146 -4.73 -7.58 2.75
N THR A 147 -4.95 -6.36 2.27
CA THR A 147 -3.87 -5.48 1.82
C THR A 147 -4.24 -4.03 2.11
N LEU A 148 -3.28 -3.29 2.68
CA LEU A 148 -3.31 -1.83 2.71
C LEU A 148 -2.47 -1.30 1.55
N VAL A 149 -3.01 -0.33 0.82
CA VAL A 149 -2.29 0.37 -0.24
C VAL A 149 -2.33 1.86 0.03
N PHE A 150 -1.20 2.42 0.48
CA PHE A 150 -1.05 3.86 0.62
C PHE A 150 -0.51 4.40 -0.69
N THR A 151 -1.19 5.37 -1.29
CA THR A 151 -0.76 5.90 -2.59
C THR A 151 -1.17 7.35 -2.78
N LEU A 152 -0.46 8.02 -3.69
CA LEU A 152 -0.82 9.36 -4.13
C LEU A 152 -2.22 9.35 -4.80
N ILE A 153 -3.02 10.38 -4.54
CA ILE A 153 -4.32 10.58 -5.17
C ILE A 153 -4.13 11.02 -6.61
N ASP A 154 -3.32 12.06 -6.80
CA ASP A 154 -2.88 12.56 -8.10
C ASP A 154 -1.40 12.25 -8.31
N LYS A 155 -1.10 11.54 -9.39
CA LYS A 155 0.26 11.15 -9.78
C LYS A 155 0.78 11.98 -10.96
N GLY A 156 -0.07 12.76 -11.62
CA GLY A 156 0.30 13.47 -12.84
C GLY A 156 0.68 12.56 -14.03
N HIS A 157 0.33 11.28 -13.95
CA HIS A 157 0.38 10.29 -15.03
C HIS A 157 -0.69 9.21 -14.76
N ASP A 158 -0.97 8.40 -15.78
CA ASP A 158 -1.96 7.30 -15.73
C ASP A 158 -1.49 6.10 -14.88
#